data_AF-A0A920E7W4-F1
#
_entry.id   AF-A0A920E7W4-F1
#
_cell.length_a   1.000
_cell.length_b   1.000
_cell.length_c   1.000
_cell.angle_alpha   90.00
_cell.angle_beta   90.00
_cell.angle_gamma   90.00
#
_symmetry.space_group_name_H-M   'P 1'
#
loop_
_entity.id
_entity.type
_entity.pdbx_description
1 polymer ?
#
loop_
_entity_poly.entity_id
_entity_poly.type
_entity_poly.pdbx_seq_one_letter_code
_entity_poly.pdbx_strand_id
1 'polypeptide(L)'
;MFVEKGIAKSLEPFIAKEANFAKDGYHKAMLDLGTFNGQVYGLPFSVSLPVGYYNMDAMNKAGIKKLPSTWDEVVDACDKLRAVGYDNPLFWGWNITGNGSSKP
;
A
#
# COMPACT_ATOMS: atom_id res chain seq x y z
N MET A 1 12.43 16.52 -4.09
CA MET A 1 12.38 16.96 -5.50
C MET A 1 11.32 18.03 -5.80
N PHE A 2 10.00 17.83 -5.59
CA PHE A 2 9.00 18.87 -5.91
C PHE A 2 8.96 20.02 -4.88
N VAL A 3 9.13 19.70 -3.59
CA VAL A 3 9.25 20.70 -2.52
C VAL A 3 10.54 21.50 -2.66
N GLU A 4 11.67 20.83 -2.89
CA GLU A 4 12.98 21.46 -3.11
C GLU A 4 13.02 22.37 -4.36
N LYS A 5 12.22 22.06 -5.38
CA LYS A 5 12.07 22.90 -6.58
C LYS A 5 11.06 24.04 -6.42
N GLY A 6 10.45 24.20 -5.24
CA GLY A 6 9.47 25.25 -4.96
C GLY A 6 8.12 25.10 -5.69
N ILE A 7 7.85 23.91 -6.25
CA ILE A 7 6.63 23.64 -7.03
C ILE A 7 5.47 23.30 -6.09
N ALA A 8 5.75 22.55 -5.02
CA ALA A 8 4.75 22.20 -4.01
C ALA A 8 4.55 23.37 -3.03
N LYS A 9 3.29 23.81 -2.87
CA LYS A 9 2.93 24.83 -1.88
C LYS A 9 2.56 24.17 -0.56
N SER A 10 2.98 24.79 0.54
CA SER A 10 2.62 24.35 1.88
C SER A 10 1.10 24.43 2.08
N LEU A 11 0.52 23.38 2.66
CA LEU A 11 -0.89 23.28 3.00
C LEU A 11 -1.17 23.80 4.42
N GLU A 12 -0.15 24.11 5.21
CA GLU A 12 -0.27 24.68 6.57
C GLU A 12 -1.25 25.86 6.67
N PRO A 13 -1.29 26.84 5.74
CA PRO A 13 -2.24 27.95 5.82
C PRO A 13 -3.71 27.53 5.66
N PHE A 14 -3.96 26.37 5.05
CA PHE A 14 -5.29 25.79 4.89
C PHE A 14 -5.63 24.90 6.09
N ILE A 15 -4.67 24.09 6.56
CA ILE A 15 -4.80 23.27 7.77
C ILE A 15 -5.05 24.14 9.01
N ALA A 16 -4.35 25.28 9.14
CA ALA A 16 -4.55 26.20 10.27
C ALA A 16 -5.97 26.84 10.30
N LYS A 17 -6.70 26.80 9.18
CA LYS A 17 -8.10 27.26 9.10
C LYS A 17 -9.11 26.14 9.36
N GLU A 18 -8.65 24.89 9.43
CA GLU A 18 -9.45 23.70 9.72
C GLU A 18 -9.45 23.40 11.22
N ALA A 19 -10.56 23.66 11.89
CA ALA A 19 -10.68 23.49 13.35
C ALA A 19 -10.59 22.02 13.79
N ASN A 20 -10.80 21.06 12.88
CA ASN A 20 -10.90 19.64 13.18
C ASN A 20 -9.87 18.78 12.43
N PHE A 21 -8.82 19.35 11.85
CA PHE A 21 -7.83 18.58 11.08
C PHE A 21 -7.23 17.39 11.85
N ALA A 22 -7.02 17.54 13.16
CA ALA A 22 -6.55 16.46 14.03
C ALA A 22 -7.61 15.35 14.30
N LYS A 23 -8.89 15.64 14.06
CA LYS A 23 -10.03 14.72 14.20
C LYS A 23 -10.48 14.09 12.88
N ASP A 24 -9.99 14.58 11.74
CA ASP A 24 -10.33 14.06 10.40
C ASP A 24 -9.74 12.66 10.13
N GLY A 25 -9.04 12.07 11.11
CA GLY A 25 -8.70 10.65 11.10
C GLY A 25 -7.50 10.29 10.24
N TYR A 26 -6.67 11.27 9.85
CA TYR A 26 -5.43 11.01 9.12
C TYR A 26 -4.47 10.18 9.97
N HIS A 27 -4.22 8.93 9.54
CA HIS A 27 -3.19 8.10 10.15
C HIS A 27 -1.82 8.77 10.02
N LYS A 28 -1.08 8.86 11.13
CA LYS A 28 0.22 9.54 11.18
C LYS A 28 1.18 9.10 10.07
N ALA A 29 1.26 7.80 9.80
CA ALA A 29 2.11 7.25 8.74
C ALA A 29 1.77 7.80 7.35
N MET A 30 0.50 8.11 7.08
CA MET A 30 0.07 8.69 5.80
C MET A 30 0.34 10.19 5.72
N LEU A 31 0.20 10.90 6.85
CA LEU A 31 0.49 12.33 6.92
C LEU A 31 2.01 12.61 6.84
N ASP A 32 2.82 11.73 7.44
CA ASP A 32 4.28 11.81 7.38
C ASP A 32 4.79 11.73 5.93
N LEU A 33 4.14 10.95 5.05
CA LEU A 33 4.48 10.87 3.62
C LEU A 33 4.29 12.21 2.88
N GLY A 34 3.33 13.02 3.31
CA GLY A 34 3.05 14.34 2.77
C GLY A 34 3.78 15.47 3.50
N THR A 35 4.55 15.16 4.56
CA THR A 35 5.24 16.13 5.40
C THR A 35 6.71 16.24 5.00
N PHE A 36 7.16 17.45 4.72
CA PHE A 36 8.57 17.74 4.43
C PHE A 36 9.02 18.91 5.28
N ASN A 37 10.20 18.83 5.91
CA ASN A 37 10.71 19.88 6.80
C ASN A 37 9.70 20.36 7.87
N GLY A 38 8.86 19.46 8.38
CA GLY A 38 7.85 19.77 9.39
C GLY A 38 6.62 20.54 8.88
N GLN A 39 6.46 20.69 7.56
CA GLN A 39 5.28 21.28 6.95
C GLN A 39 4.58 20.25 6.05
N VAL A 40 3.25 20.23 6.09
CA VAL A 40 2.45 19.39 5.23
C VAL A 40 2.35 20.02 3.84
N TYR A 41 2.81 19.30 2.81
CA TYR A 41 2.73 19.70 1.39
C TYR A 41 1.76 18.84 0.58
N GLY A 42 1.24 17.76 1.16
CA GLY A 42 0.27 16.88 0.51
C GLY A 42 -0.63 16.20 1.53
N LEU A 43 -1.91 16.08 1.19
CA LEU A 43 -2.87 15.31 1.98
C LEU A 43 -3.00 13.89 1.40
N PRO A 44 -3.00 12.86 2.25
CA PRO A 44 -3.20 11.49 1.79
C PRO A 44 -4.64 11.31 1.32
N PHE A 45 -4.81 11.08 0.02
CA PHE A 45 -6.12 10.86 -0.59
C PHE A 45 -6.48 9.37 -0.69
N SER A 46 -5.51 8.52 -1.01
CA SER A 46 -5.67 7.07 -1.10
C SER A 46 -4.32 6.41 -0.86
N VAL A 47 -4.33 5.24 -0.23
CA VAL A 47 -3.14 4.41 -0.06
C VAL A 47 -3.30 3.16 -0.88
N SER A 48 -2.39 2.97 -1.84
CA SER A 48 -2.24 1.69 -2.52
C SER A 48 -1.27 0.84 -1.72
N LEU A 49 -1.76 -0.26 -1.15
CA LEU A 49 -0.93 -1.27 -0.52
C LEU A 49 -0.80 -2.45 -1.49
N PRO A 50 0.41 -2.98 -1.75
CA PRO A 50 0.54 -4.23 -2.47
C PRO A 50 -0.13 -5.34 -1.65
N VAL A 51 -1.11 -6.02 -2.25
CA VAL A 51 -1.81 -7.13 -1.61
C VAL A 51 -1.36 -8.43 -2.27
N GLY A 52 -0.82 -9.34 -1.45
CA GLY A 52 -0.57 -10.72 -1.86
C GLY A 52 -1.82 -11.56 -1.74
N TYR A 53 -2.26 -12.14 -2.84
CA TYR A 53 -3.37 -13.10 -2.91
C TYR A 53 -2.81 -14.53 -2.92
N TYR A 54 -3.35 -15.36 -2.04
CA TYR A 54 -2.91 -16.74 -1.81
C TYR A 54 -4.07 -17.71 -2.06
N ASN A 55 -3.85 -18.74 -2.87
CA ASN A 55 -4.82 -19.83 -3.00
C ASN A 55 -4.64 -20.83 -1.85
N MET A 56 -5.52 -20.77 -0.85
CA MET A 56 -5.42 -21.60 0.35
C MET A 56 -5.57 -23.11 0.07
N ASP A 57 -6.34 -23.52 -0.95
CA ASP A 57 -6.46 -24.93 -1.32
C ASP A 57 -5.16 -25.47 -1.93
N ALA A 58 -4.49 -24.65 -2.76
CA ALA A 58 -3.17 -24.97 -3.29
C ALA A 58 -2.12 -25.02 -2.17
N MET A 59 -2.15 -24.06 -1.23
CA MET A 59 -1.27 -24.05 -0.05
C MET A 59 -1.44 -25.30 0.81
N ASN A 60 -2.68 -25.69 1.09
CA ASN A 60 -2.99 -26.89 1.87
C ASN A 60 -2.51 -28.17 1.16
N LYS A 61 -2.70 -28.28 -0.15
CA LYS A 61 -2.19 -29.41 -0.96
C LYS A 61 -0.67 -29.48 -0.98
N ALA A 62 0.01 -28.32 -0.96
CA ALA A 62 1.46 -28.21 -0.85
C ALA A 62 1.98 -28.40 0.60
N GLY A 63 1.10 -28.64 1.58
CA GLY A 63 1.46 -28.82 2.99
C GLY A 63 1.85 -27.52 3.71
N ILE A 64 1.56 -26.35 3.13
CA ILE A 64 1.88 -25.03 3.67
C ILE A 64 0.75 -24.59 4.61
N LYS A 65 0.97 -24.72 5.92
CA LYS A 65 0.00 -24.32 6.96
C LYS A 65 0.23 -22.91 7.52
N LYS A 66 1.42 -22.36 7.32
CA LYS A 66 1.81 -21.01 7.75
C LYS A 66 2.09 -20.17 6.52
N LEU A 67 1.44 -19.02 6.43
CA LEU A 67 1.68 -18.06 5.35
C LEU A 67 3.08 -17.45 5.49
N PRO A 68 3.77 -17.22 4.36
CA PRO A 68 5.10 -16.62 4.38
C PRO A 68 5.04 -15.17 4.86
N SER A 69 6.06 -14.78 5.62
CA SER A 69 6.25 -13.46 6.23
C SER A 69 7.52 -12.77 5.75
N THR A 70 8.41 -13.52 5.09
CA THR A 70 9.64 -13.03 4.46
C THR A 70 9.67 -13.40 2.98
N TRP A 71 10.48 -12.69 2.20
CA TRP A 71 10.65 -12.99 0.77
C TRP A 71 11.23 -14.39 0.52
N ASP A 72 12.14 -14.85 1.37
CA ASP A 72 12.70 -16.21 1.26
C ASP A 72 11.62 -17.27 1.49
N GLU A 73 10.73 -17.06 2.48
CA GLU A 73 9.58 -17.94 2.71
C GLU A 73 8.58 -17.94 1.54
N VAL A 74 8.46 -16.83 0.80
CA VAL A 74 7.63 -16.76 -0.42
C VAL A 74 8.22 -17.63 -1.53
N VAL A 75 9.55 -17.61 -1.72
CA VAL A 75 10.23 -18.43 -2.73
C VAL A 75 10.08 -19.92 -2.40
N ASP A 76 10.31 -20.30 -1.14
CA ASP A 76 10.12 -21.68 -0.68
C ASP A 76 8.67 -22.18 -0.86
N ALA A 77 7.69 -21.29 -0.65
CA ALA A 77 6.29 -21.61 -0.88
C ALA A 77 6.00 -21.83 -2.37
N CYS A 78 6.52 -20.99 -3.26
CA CYS A 78 6.41 -21.15 -4.71
C CYS A 78 6.94 -22.51 -5.18
N ASP A 79 8.11 -22.93 -4.68
CA ASP A 79 8.73 -24.20 -5.09
C ASP A 79 7.91 -25.42 -4.66
N LYS A 80 7.37 -25.40 -3.43
CA LYS A 80 6.46 -26.45 -2.95
C LYS A 80 5.17 -26.52 -3.76
N LEU A 81 4.63 -25.37 -4.16
CA LEU A 81 3.39 -25.30 -4.94
C LEU A 81 3.61 -25.77 -6.39
N ARG A 82 4.76 -25.47 -6.99
CA ARG A 82 5.15 -26.03 -8.29
C ARG A 82 5.33 -27.54 -8.24
N ALA A 83 5.91 -28.07 -7.16
CA ALA A 83 6.08 -29.51 -6.97
C ALA A 83 4.75 -30.29 -6.92
N VAL A 84 3.65 -29.64 -6.51
CA VAL A 84 2.29 -30.23 -6.51
C VAL A 84 1.44 -29.82 -7.73
N GLY A 85 2.06 -29.25 -8.77
CA GLY A 85 1.43 -28.98 -10.06
C GLY A 85 0.72 -27.63 -10.21
N TYR A 86 1.04 -26.63 -9.36
CA TYR A 86 0.52 -25.27 -9.50
C TYR A 86 1.57 -24.31 -10.05
N ASP A 87 1.32 -23.77 -11.25
CA ASP A 87 2.25 -22.82 -11.89
C ASP A 87 2.14 -21.39 -11.33
N ASN A 88 0.93 -20.93 -10.97
CA ASN A 88 0.65 -19.58 -10.47
C ASN A 88 -0.24 -19.56 -9.20
N PRO A 89 0.28 -20.01 -8.04
CA PRO A 89 -0.48 -20.10 -6.78
C PRO A 89 -0.48 -18.81 -5.95
N LEU A 90 0.40 -17.86 -6.31
CA LEU A 90 0.70 -16.63 -5.60
C LEU A 90 0.58 -15.47 -6.59
N PHE A 91 -0.28 -14.51 -6.27
CA PHE A 91 -0.48 -13.33 -7.11
C PHE A 91 -0.29 -12.06 -6.29
N TRP A 92 0.64 -11.21 -6.72
CA TRP A 92 0.84 -9.89 -6.14
C TRP A 92 0.06 -8.88 -6.97
N GLY A 93 -1.08 -8.45 -6.43
CA GLY A 93 -1.92 -7.45 -7.07
C GLY A 93 -1.43 -6.05 -6.72
N TRP A 94 -0.95 -5.32 -7.73
CA TRP A 94 -0.86 -3.87 -7.66
C TRP A 94 -2.17 -3.28 -8.16
N ASN A 95 -3.24 -3.45 -7.38
CA ASN A 95 -4.46 -2.72 -7.64
C ASN A 95 -4.21 -1.26 -7.25
N ILE A 96 -3.81 -0.46 -8.23
CA ILE A 96 -3.91 1.00 -8.14
C ILE A 96 -5.42 1.28 -8.08
N THR A 97 -6.01 1.33 -6.89
CA THR A 97 -7.34 1.92 -6.66
C THR A 97 -7.31 3.45 -6.82
N GLY A 98 -6.41 3.94 -7.68
CA GLY A 98 -6.24 5.34 -8.01
C GLY A 98 -7.54 5.88 -8.57
N ASN A 99 -7.99 6.97 -7.96
CA ASN A 99 -9.07 7.78 -8.50
C ASN A 99 -8.85 8.04 -9.99
N GLY A 100 -9.93 7.94 -10.75
CA GLY A 100 -9.90 8.09 -12.20
C GLY A 100 -11.27 7.83 -12.78
N SER A 101 -12.23 8.67 -12.42
CA SER A 101 -13.37 9.07 -13.26
C SER A 101 -13.96 7.99 -14.17
N SER A 102 -14.80 7.11 -13.63
CA SER A 102 -15.90 6.53 -14.40
C SER A 102 -17.17 7.34 -14.13
N LYS A 103 -17.31 8.47 -14.82
CA LYS A 103 -18.66 8.96 -15.16
C LYS A 103 -19.05 8.32 -16.48
N PRO A 104 -20.25 7.72 -16.60
CA PRO A 104 -20.86 7.43 -17.89
C PRO A 104 -21.17 8.74 -18.65
#